data_AF-A0A7C5H0Y3-F1
#
_entry.id   AF-A0A7C5H0Y3-F1
#
_cell.length_a   1.000
_cell.length_b   1.000
_cell.length_c   1.000
_cell.angle_alpha   90.00
_cell.angle_beta   90.00
_cell.angle_gamma   90.00
#
_symmetry.space_group_name_H-M   'P 1'
#
loop_
_entity.id
_entity.type
_entity.pdbx_description
1 polymer ?
#
loop_
_entity_poly.entity_id
_entity_poly.type
_entity_poly.pdbx_seq_one_letter_code
_entity_poly.pdbx_strand_id
1 'polypeptide(L)'
;MKLRSIFTNSFGILISRITGLGRDVLMASALGASVWSDMFFVAFKLPNLFRRIFAEGAFTQAFMPSFIASKHKGVFATAIFLRFLLFLMGFSLLITLFPEPVTKLLAWGWDWEQIGQTAPLTAINFWYLDLIFIVTFLATLLQYKEHFATTAMSTALLNIAMIAALWLYMKEDPKTVAYALSFAVLIGGLLQVLVHVLAIKQFKLHRILLGGWRYRKAKDVANEKTHFNTLFIPGILGNSTPQISAFIDTVLATFLMTGSVSYLFYANRVFQLPLALIAIAT
;
A
#
# COMPACT_ATOMS: atom_id res chain seq x y z
N MET A 1 -21.31 -10.55 13.15
CA MET A 1 -20.93 -10.20 11.76
C MET A 1 -21.95 -10.82 10.81
N LYS A 2 -22.67 -10.03 10.00
CA LYS A 2 -23.74 -10.56 9.13
C LYS A 2 -23.14 -11.30 7.92
N LEU A 3 -23.70 -12.45 7.53
CA LEU A 3 -23.28 -13.27 6.36
C LEU A 3 -23.05 -12.42 5.09
N ARG A 4 -23.91 -11.42 4.85
CA ARG A 4 -23.78 -10.48 3.73
C ARG A 4 -22.43 -9.74 3.70
N SER A 5 -21.89 -9.35 4.85
CA SER A 5 -20.59 -8.66 4.94
C SER A 5 -19.42 -9.60 4.60
N ILE A 6 -19.52 -10.89 4.97
CA ILE A 6 -18.55 -11.92 4.59
C ILE A 6 -18.54 -12.09 3.08
N PHE A 7 -19.70 -12.33 2.46
CA PHE A 7 -19.82 -12.50 1.02
C PHE A 7 -19.32 -11.28 0.24
N THR A 8 -19.67 -10.07 0.69
CA THR A 8 -19.24 -8.84 0.02
C THR A 8 -17.71 -8.65 0.11
N ASN A 9 -17.11 -8.99 1.24
CA ASN A 9 -15.66 -8.90 1.43
C ASN A 9 -14.93 -9.93 0.56
N SER A 10 -15.35 -11.20 0.58
CA SER A 10 -14.76 -12.27 -0.23
C SER A 10 -14.90 -11.98 -1.73
N PHE A 11 -16.04 -11.47 -2.17
CA PHE A 11 -16.26 -11.07 -3.56
C PHE A 11 -15.37 -9.89 -3.98
N GLY A 12 -15.26 -8.86 -3.14
CA GLY A 12 -14.37 -7.72 -3.41
C GLY A 12 -12.89 -8.14 -3.49
N ILE A 13 -12.47 -9.04 -2.61
CA ILE A 13 -11.11 -9.62 -2.64
C ILE A 13 -10.90 -10.40 -3.95
N LEU A 14 -11.87 -11.22 -4.36
CA LEU A 14 -11.78 -12.00 -5.61
C LEU A 14 -11.61 -11.08 -6.83
N ILE A 15 -12.46 -10.04 -6.96
CA ILE A 15 -12.35 -9.06 -8.04
C ILE A 15 -10.97 -8.39 -8.04
N SER A 16 -10.50 -7.98 -6.86
CA SER A 16 -9.19 -7.34 -6.72
C SER A 16 -8.03 -8.27 -7.11
N ARG A 17 -8.18 -9.58 -6.91
CA ARG A 17 -7.19 -10.58 -7.33
C ARG A 17 -7.22 -10.84 -8.82
N ILE A 18 -8.41 -10.99 -9.41
CA ILE A 18 -8.58 -11.19 -10.86
C ILE A 18 -8.05 -9.97 -11.62
N THR A 19 -8.41 -8.76 -11.21
CA THR A 19 -7.88 -7.52 -11.80
C THR A 19 -6.37 -7.41 -11.61
N GLY A 20 -5.84 -7.82 -10.44
CA GLY A 20 -4.40 -7.84 -10.19
C GLY A 20 -3.64 -8.81 -11.08
N LEU A 21 -4.22 -9.98 -11.37
CA LEU A 21 -3.68 -10.93 -12.33
C LEU A 21 -3.67 -10.35 -13.75
N GLY A 22 -4.80 -9.78 -14.19
CA GLY A 22 -4.91 -9.15 -15.51
C GLY A 22 -3.87 -8.05 -15.70
N ARG A 23 -3.67 -7.21 -14.67
CA ARG A 23 -2.58 -6.22 -14.64
C ARG A 23 -1.22 -6.86 -14.82
N ASP A 24 -0.89 -7.90 -14.06
CA ASP A 24 0.43 -8.51 -14.10
C ASP A 24 0.72 -9.22 -15.42
N VAL A 25 -0.29 -9.83 -16.04
CA VAL A 25 -0.19 -10.40 -17.40
C VAL A 25 0.08 -9.30 -18.43
N LEU A 26 -0.63 -8.17 -18.34
CA LEU A 26 -0.38 -7.04 -19.25
C LEU A 26 1.00 -6.41 -19.03
N MET A 27 1.48 -6.32 -17.79
CA MET A 27 2.84 -5.87 -17.51
C MET A 27 3.87 -6.80 -18.12
N ALA A 28 3.70 -8.12 -17.97
CA ALA A 28 4.58 -9.11 -18.58
C ALA A 28 4.55 -9.03 -20.12
N SER A 29 3.39 -8.75 -20.71
CA SER A 29 3.28 -8.55 -22.16
C SER A 29 3.91 -7.25 -22.65
N ALA A 30 3.85 -6.17 -21.88
CA ALA A 30 4.33 -4.85 -22.29
C ALA A 30 5.83 -4.65 -22.04
N LEU A 31 6.35 -5.14 -20.90
CA LEU A 31 7.74 -4.93 -20.49
C LEU A 31 8.58 -6.22 -20.50
N GLY A 32 7.95 -7.40 -20.48
CA GLY A 32 8.65 -8.67 -20.34
C GLY A 32 9.41 -8.78 -19.02
N ALA A 33 10.41 -9.68 -19.00
CA ALA A 33 11.47 -9.64 -18.01
C ALA A 33 12.64 -8.84 -18.61
N SER A 34 12.69 -7.55 -18.30
CA SER A 34 13.66 -6.59 -18.85
C SER A 34 14.24 -5.70 -17.75
N VAL A 35 15.22 -4.86 -18.13
CA VAL A 35 15.80 -3.85 -17.23
C VAL A 35 14.69 -2.95 -16.65
N TRP A 36 13.77 -2.45 -17.49
CA TRP A 36 12.75 -1.49 -17.05
C TRP A 36 11.68 -2.10 -16.14
N SER A 37 11.30 -3.37 -16.36
CA SER A 37 10.41 -4.07 -15.44
C SER A 37 11.08 -4.32 -14.09
N ASP A 38 12.36 -4.72 -14.08
CA ASP A 38 13.15 -4.86 -12.85
C ASP A 38 13.23 -3.55 -12.08
N MET A 39 13.57 -2.44 -12.75
CA MET A 39 13.62 -1.10 -12.16
C MET A 39 12.28 -0.69 -11.56
N PHE A 40 11.17 -0.91 -12.28
CA PHE A 40 9.84 -0.64 -11.76
C PHE A 40 9.51 -1.49 -10.52
N PHE A 41 9.77 -2.80 -10.56
CA PHE A 41 9.47 -3.70 -9.45
C PHE A 41 10.30 -3.39 -8.21
N VAL A 42 11.58 -3.05 -8.37
CA VAL A 42 12.43 -2.59 -7.26
C VAL A 42 11.90 -1.27 -6.69
N ALA A 43 11.63 -0.28 -7.53
CA ALA A 43 11.10 1.02 -7.11
C ALA A 43 9.76 0.89 -6.36
N PHE A 44 8.88 0.00 -6.82
CA PHE A 44 7.58 -0.24 -6.20
C PHE A 44 7.63 -1.19 -4.98
N LYS A 45 8.75 -1.89 -4.76
CA LYS A 45 8.89 -2.87 -3.68
C LYS A 45 8.70 -2.24 -2.31
N LEU A 46 9.38 -1.11 -2.06
CA LEU A 46 9.40 -0.45 -0.76
C LEU A 46 8.01 0.04 -0.33
N PRO A 47 7.28 0.87 -1.10
CA PRO A 47 5.94 1.31 -0.69
C PRO A 47 4.98 0.12 -0.54
N ASN A 48 5.12 -0.95 -1.33
CA ASN A 48 4.30 -2.15 -1.17
C ASN A 48 4.66 -2.96 0.10
N LEU A 49 5.95 -3.01 0.50
CA LEU A 49 6.37 -3.61 1.76
C LEU A 49 5.74 -2.89 2.95
N PHE A 50 5.84 -1.56 2.99
CA PHE A 50 5.22 -0.75 4.04
C PHE A 50 3.71 -0.91 4.05
N ARG A 51 3.05 -0.92 2.87
CA ARG A 51 1.62 -1.23 2.77
C ARG A 51 1.28 -2.55 3.46
N ARG A 52 2.03 -3.63 3.20
CA ARG A 52 1.74 -4.95 3.80
C ARG A 52 1.96 -4.95 5.32
N ILE A 53 2.99 -4.28 5.82
CA ILE A 53 3.27 -4.22 7.27
C ILE A 53 2.22 -3.37 8.01
N PHE A 54 1.95 -2.17 7.50
CA PHE A 54 1.07 -1.20 8.15
C PHE A 54 -0.40 -1.49 7.88
N ALA A 55 -0.80 -1.65 6.62
CA ALA A 55 -2.20 -1.70 6.20
C ALA A 55 -2.87 -3.05 6.45
N GLU A 56 -2.17 -4.15 6.17
CA GLU A 56 -2.74 -5.49 6.18
C GLU A 56 -2.68 -6.16 7.57
N GLY A 57 -1.96 -5.58 8.54
CA GLY A 57 -1.76 -6.23 9.84
C GLY A 57 -1.74 -5.27 11.03
N ALA A 58 -0.62 -4.58 11.24
CA ALA A 58 -0.34 -3.96 12.53
C ALA A 58 -1.26 -2.78 12.86
N PHE A 59 -1.58 -1.91 11.88
CA PHE A 59 -2.31 -0.68 12.16
C PHE A 59 -3.74 -0.96 12.62
N THR A 60 -4.51 -1.71 11.84
CA THR A 60 -5.92 -2.00 12.17
C THR A 60 -6.05 -2.75 13.49
N GLN A 61 -5.16 -3.73 13.74
CA GLN A 61 -5.15 -4.54 14.97
C GLN A 61 -4.85 -3.70 16.22
N ALA A 62 -3.97 -2.71 16.13
CA ALA A 62 -3.65 -1.83 17.26
C ALA A 62 -4.63 -0.64 17.40
N PHE A 63 -5.05 -0.06 16.27
CA PHE A 63 -5.89 1.12 16.22
C PHE A 63 -7.32 0.81 16.66
N MET A 64 -7.92 -0.28 16.18
CA MET A 64 -9.34 -0.55 16.41
C MET A 64 -9.69 -0.74 17.90
N PRO A 65 -8.97 -1.56 18.69
CA PRO A 65 -9.23 -1.68 20.12
C PRO A 65 -9.05 -0.34 20.86
N SER A 66 -7.95 0.37 20.57
CA SER A 66 -7.63 1.67 21.18
C SER A 66 -8.69 2.74 20.85
N PHE A 67 -9.15 2.76 19.60
CA PHE A 67 -10.19 3.68 19.14
C PHE A 67 -11.56 3.36 19.76
N ILE A 68 -11.88 2.07 19.95
CA ILE A 68 -13.13 1.65 20.59
C ILE A 68 -13.14 2.05 22.06
N ALA A 69 -12.03 1.83 22.76
CA ALA A 69 -11.86 2.13 24.18
C ALA A 69 -11.73 3.63 24.49
N SER A 70 -11.33 4.46 23.53
CA SER A 70 -11.12 5.89 23.76
C SER A 70 -12.42 6.64 24.08
N LYS A 71 -12.38 7.45 25.15
CA LYS A 71 -13.45 8.39 25.53
C LYS A 71 -13.57 9.56 24.55
N HIS A 72 -12.47 9.92 23.89
CA HIS A 72 -12.37 11.02 22.93
C HIS A 72 -11.94 10.52 21.56
N LYS A 73 -12.73 9.60 20.99
CA LYS A 73 -12.47 8.91 19.71
C LYS A 73 -11.95 9.80 18.59
N GLY A 74 -12.59 10.96 18.38
CA GLY A 74 -12.17 11.91 17.35
C GLY A 74 -10.78 12.49 17.60
N VAL A 75 -10.49 12.88 18.83
CA VAL A 75 -9.19 13.46 19.22
C VAL A 75 -8.09 12.40 19.09
N PHE A 76 -8.32 11.19 19.58
CA PHE A 76 -7.40 10.05 19.41
C PHE A 76 -7.14 9.74 17.94
N ALA A 77 -8.20 9.55 17.13
CA ALA A 77 -8.05 9.23 15.72
C ALA A 77 -7.30 10.32 14.95
N THR A 78 -7.60 11.60 15.22
CA THR A 78 -6.92 12.72 14.59
C THR A 78 -5.45 12.81 15.01
N ALA A 79 -5.14 12.57 16.29
CA ALA A 79 -3.77 12.58 16.79
C ALA A 79 -2.91 11.49 16.14
N ILE A 80 -3.43 10.26 16.05
CA ILE A 80 -2.75 9.15 15.37
C ILE A 80 -2.59 9.46 13.88
N PHE A 81 -3.67 9.88 13.21
CA PHE A 81 -3.63 10.21 11.78
C PHE A 81 -2.56 11.25 11.46
N LEU A 82 -2.52 12.38 12.18
CA LEU A 82 -1.55 13.44 11.93
C LEU A 82 -0.12 13.00 12.25
N ARG A 83 0.10 12.26 13.34
CA ARG A 83 1.43 11.76 13.71
C ARG A 83 2.02 10.90 12.60
N PHE A 84 1.25 9.92 12.10
CA PHE A 84 1.72 9.03 11.06
C PHE A 84 1.79 9.73 9.70
N LEU A 85 0.80 10.53 9.33
CA LEU A 85 0.82 11.23 8.05
C LEU A 85 2.00 12.21 7.96
N LEU A 86 2.29 12.98 9.02
CA LEU A 86 3.44 13.89 9.02
C LEU A 86 4.76 13.14 8.97
N PHE A 87 4.87 12.01 9.70
CA PHE A 87 6.06 11.16 9.64
C PHE A 87 6.27 10.59 8.23
N LEU A 88 5.22 10.01 7.63
CA LEU A 88 5.29 9.41 6.30
C LEU A 88 5.56 10.48 5.23
N MET A 89 4.89 11.63 5.27
CA MET A 89 5.16 12.72 4.32
C MET A 89 6.59 13.25 4.45
N GLY A 90 7.11 13.38 5.68
CA GLY A 90 8.50 13.75 5.90
C GLY A 90 9.47 12.71 5.33
N PHE A 91 9.14 11.43 5.49
CA PHE A 91 9.94 10.33 4.94
C PHE A 91 9.87 10.26 3.41
N SER A 92 8.70 10.44 2.81
CA SER A 92 8.49 10.55 1.37
C SER A 92 9.24 11.73 0.77
N LEU A 93 9.22 12.88 1.46
CA LEU A 93 9.99 14.05 1.05
C LEU A 93 11.50 13.77 1.11
N LEU A 94 12.00 13.15 2.19
CA LEU A 94 13.41 12.77 2.31
C LEU A 94 13.85 11.87 1.15
N ILE A 95 13.03 10.87 0.81
CA ILE A 95 13.31 9.95 -0.31
C ILE A 95 13.25 10.67 -1.66
N THR A 96 12.34 11.62 -1.82
CA THR A 96 12.27 12.45 -3.03
C THR A 96 13.51 13.32 -3.20
N LEU A 97 14.07 13.82 -2.10
CA LEU A 97 15.30 14.63 -2.11
C LEU A 97 16.57 13.78 -2.30
N PHE A 98 16.58 12.55 -1.79
CA PHE A 98 17.71 11.62 -1.86
C PHE A 98 17.27 10.25 -2.39
N PRO A 99 16.84 10.15 -3.66
CA PRO A 99 16.28 8.91 -4.16
C PRO A 99 17.36 7.85 -4.43
N GLU A 100 18.54 8.24 -4.92
CA GLU A 100 19.60 7.29 -5.27
C GLU A 100 20.10 6.46 -4.08
N PRO A 101 20.42 7.02 -2.89
CA PRO A 101 20.81 6.21 -1.74
C PRO A 101 19.72 5.22 -1.34
N VAL A 102 18.45 5.64 -1.41
CA VAL A 102 17.31 4.80 -1.04
C VAL A 102 17.15 3.67 -2.04
N THR A 103 17.20 3.98 -3.33
CA THR A 103 17.17 2.97 -4.40
C THR A 103 18.36 2.02 -4.28
N LYS A 104 19.55 2.52 -3.92
CA LYS A 104 20.73 1.69 -3.69
C LYS A 104 20.52 0.72 -2.53
N LEU A 105 19.78 1.10 -1.49
CA LEU A 105 19.38 0.18 -0.41
C LEU A 105 18.39 -0.90 -0.87
N LEU A 106 17.64 -0.68 -1.95
CA LEU A 106 16.69 -1.65 -2.51
C LEU A 106 17.36 -2.63 -3.48
N ALA A 107 18.43 -2.19 -4.15
CA ALA A 107 19.14 -2.96 -5.17
C ALA A 107 20.66 -2.90 -4.95
N TRP A 108 21.15 -3.71 -4.01
CA TRP A 108 22.56 -3.73 -3.65
C TRP A 108 23.46 -4.20 -4.81
N GLY A 109 22.95 -5.09 -5.67
CA GLY A 109 23.69 -5.66 -6.80
C GLY A 109 23.82 -4.75 -8.03
N TRP A 110 23.11 -3.62 -8.08
CA TRP A 110 23.12 -2.73 -9.26
C TRP A 110 24.22 -1.68 -9.22
N ASP A 111 24.71 -1.26 -10.39
CA ASP A 111 25.66 -0.15 -10.51
C ASP A 111 24.99 1.22 -10.35
N TRP A 112 25.78 2.29 -10.24
CA TRP A 112 25.24 3.64 -10.05
C TRP A 112 24.45 4.18 -11.25
N GLU A 113 24.70 3.67 -12.46
CA GLU A 113 23.94 4.07 -13.65
C GLU A 113 22.50 3.52 -13.58
N GLN A 114 22.35 2.22 -13.29
CA GLN A 114 21.05 1.58 -13.08
C GLN A 114 20.30 2.20 -11.90
N ILE A 115 21.02 2.53 -10.82
CA ILE A 115 20.43 3.24 -9.67
C ILE A 115 19.94 4.63 -10.09
N GLY A 116 20.73 5.39 -10.83
CA GLY A 116 20.34 6.72 -11.32
C GLY A 116 19.10 6.67 -12.22
N GLN A 117 18.95 5.63 -13.05
CA GLN A 117 17.76 5.44 -13.88
C GLN A 117 16.53 5.00 -13.08
N THR A 118 16.71 4.28 -11.97
CA THR A 118 15.63 3.78 -11.12
C THR A 118 15.18 4.78 -10.06
N ALA A 119 16.08 5.66 -9.61
CA ALA A 119 15.85 6.61 -8.54
C ALA A 119 14.59 7.48 -8.74
N PRO A 120 14.32 8.04 -9.93
CA PRO A 120 13.07 8.79 -10.16
C PRO A 120 11.81 7.94 -9.98
N LEU A 121 11.83 6.67 -10.44
CA LEU A 121 10.71 5.75 -10.26
C LEU A 121 10.50 5.46 -8.76
N THR A 122 11.58 5.33 -8.00
CA THR A 122 11.52 5.13 -6.54
C THR A 122 10.88 6.33 -5.87
N ALA A 123 11.33 7.55 -6.19
CA ALA A 123 10.75 8.79 -5.66
C ALA A 123 9.25 8.91 -5.95
N ILE A 124 8.83 8.67 -7.21
CA ILE A 124 7.43 8.72 -7.62
C ILE A 124 6.61 7.69 -6.85
N ASN A 125 7.02 6.42 -6.88
CA ASN A 125 6.26 5.33 -6.27
C ASN A 125 6.19 5.47 -4.74
N PHE A 126 7.17 6.10 -4.11
CA PHE A 126 7.20 6.21 -2.66
C PHE A 126 6.04 7.07 -2.11
N TRP A 127 5.59 8.10 -2.84
CA TRP A 127 4.42 8.91 -2.46
C TRP A 127 3.12 8.10 -2.36
N TYR A 128 3.05 6.91 -2.97
CA TYR A 128 1.93 6.00 -2.79
C TYR A 128 1.78 5.55 -1.33
N LEU A 129 2.87 5.52 -0.56
CA LEU A 129 2.85 5.14 0.85
C LEU A 129 1.95 6.06 1.69
N ASP A 130 1.98 7.37 1.43
CA ASP A 130 1.11 8.34 2.11
C ASP A 130 -0.36 8.08 1.78
N LEU A 131 -0.65 7.86 0.50
CA LEU A 131 -2.01 7.60 0.01
C LEU A 131 -2.57 6.32 0.62
N ILE A 132 -1.80 5.24 0.62
CA ILE A 132 -2.26 3.95 1.15
C ILE A 132 -2.39 3.98 2.68
N PHE A 133 -1.59 4.78 3.38
CA PHE A 133 -1.81 5.02 4.81
C PHE A 133 -3.15 5.72 5.05
N ILE A 134 -3.47 6.77 4.28
CA ILE A 134 -4.78 7.44 4.36
C ILE A 134 -5.91 6.44 4.11
N VAL A 135 -5.81 5.63 3.05
CA VAL A 135 -6.78 4.58 2.73
C VAL A 135 -6.95 3.60 3.90
N THR A 136 -5.84 3.14 4.47
CA THR A 136 -5.84 2.22 5.63
C THR A 136 -6.56 2.82 6.83
N PHE A 137 -6.23 4.06 7.20
CA PHE A 137 -6.85 4.75 8.31
C PHE A 137 -8.37 4.91 8.12
N LEU A 138 -8.79 5.37 6.94
CA LEU A 138 -10.21 5.51 6.61
C LEU A 138 -10.92 4.16 6.56
N ALA A 139 -10.26 3.13 6.02
CA ALA A 139 -10.77 1.76 6.01
C ALA A 139 -11.00 1.24 7.44
N THR A 140 -10.07 1.44 8.37
CA THR A 140 -10.26 1.03 9.77
C THR A 140 -11.47 1.72 10.42
N LEU A 141 -11.71 3.00 10.11
CA LEU A 141 -12.91 3.71 10.59
C LEU A 141 -14.21 3.20 9.96
N LEU A 142 -14.19 2.82 8.69
CA LEU A 142 -15.34 2.19 8.03
C LEU A 142 -15.63 0.80 8.59
N GLN A 143 -14.58 0.02 8.89
CA GLN A 143 -14.71 -1.29 9.55
C GLN A 143 -15.32 -1.16 10.95
N TYR A 144 -15.03 -0.09 11.70
CA TYR A 144 -15.72 0.22 12.96
C TYR A 144 -17.26 0.39 12.78
N LYS A 145 -17.72 0.73 11.57
CA LYS A 145 -19.15 0.78 11.20
C LYS A 145 -19.63 -0.48 10.47
N GLU A 146 -18.87 -1.57 10.55
CA GLU A 146 -19.12 -2.83 9.84
C GLU A 146 -19.21 -2.68 8.30
N HIS A 147 -18.62 -1.63 7.74
CA HIS A 147 -18.57 -1.40 6.29
C HIS A 147 -17.23 -1.85 5.72
N PHE A 148 -17.22 -3.03 5.11
CA PHE A 148 -16.02 -3.68 4.57
C PHE A 148 -15.89 -3.55 3.05
N ALA A 149 -16.98 -3.25 2.34
CA ALA A 149 -17.06 -3.32 0.87
C ALA A 149 -16.07 -2.37 0.18
N THR A 150 -16.01 -1.11 0.63
CA THR A 150 -15.10 -0.10 0.05
C THR A 150 -13.64 -0.51 0.19
N THR A 151 -13.27 -1.08 1.33
CA THR A 151 -11.91 -1.57 1.61
C THR A 151 -11.58 -2.76 0.72
N ALA A 152 -12.50 -3.72 0.58
CA ALA A 152 -12.30 -4.95 -0.18
C ALA A 152 -12.08 -4.70 -1.68
N MET A 153 -12.70 -3.65 -2.24
CA MET A 153 -12.58 -3.28 -3.66
C MET A 153 -11.48 -2.24 -3.93
N SER A 154 -10.82 -1.73 -2.88
CA SER A 154 -9.82 -0.66 -2.99
C SER A 154 -8.67 -1.05 -3.91
N THR A 155 -8.13 -2.25 -3.77
CA THR A 155 -6.99 -2.72 -4.57
C THR A 155 -7.35 -2.91 -6.04
N ALA A 156 -8.62 -3.20 -6.38
CA ALA A 156 -9.09 -3.20 -7.77
C ALA A 156 -8.92 -1.84 -8.44
N LEU A 157 -9.13 -0.72 -7.74
CA LEU A 157 -8.94 0.63 -8.31
C LEU A 157 -7.50 0.90 -8.71
N LEU A 158 -6.54 0.47 -7.88
CA LEU A 158 -5.12 0.53 -8.22
C LEU A 158 -4.80 -0.30 -9.46
N ASN A 159 -5.30 -1.53 -9.51
CA ASN A 159 -5.10 -2.41 -10.66
C ASN A 159 -5.68 -1.80 -11.94
N ILE A 160 -6.89 -1.24 -11.86
CA ILE A 160 -7.56 -0.58 -13.00
C ILE A 160 -6.73 0.61 -13.49
N ALA A 161 -6.20 1.46 -12.59
CA ALA A 161 -5.35 2.58 -12.98
C ALA A 161 -4.08 2.11 -13.71
N MET A 162 -3.42 1.07 -13.20
CA MET A 162 -2.24 0.48 -13.84
C MET A 162 -2.56 -0.19 -15.18
N ILE A 163 -3.69 -0.90 -15.28
CA ILE A 163 -4.18 -1.49 -16.53
C ILE A 163 -4.47 -0.40 -17.56
N ALA A 164 -5.10 0.71 -17.16
CA ALA A 164 -5.38 1.82 -18.04
C ALA A 164 -4.08 2.45 -18.58
N ALA A 165 -3.06 2.64 -17.73
CA ALA A 165 -1.75 3.12 -18.18
C ALA A 165 -1.07 2.14 -19.14
N LEU A 166 -1.09 0.83 -18.85
CA LEU A 166 -0.58 -0.17 -19.79
C LEU A 166 -1.33 -0.13 -21.11
N TRP A 167 -2.65 -0.01 -21.09
CA TRP A 167 -3.44 0.04 -22.31
C TRP A 167 -3.12 1.26 -23.19
N LEU A 168 -2.85 2.40 -22.56
CA LEU A 168 -2.49 3.65 -23.25
C LEU A 168 -1.05 3.66 -23.76
N TYR A 169 -0.10 3.09 -22.99
CA TYR A 169 1.33 3.28 -23.24
C TYR A 169 2.07 2.00 -23.64
N MET A 170 1.47 0.80 -23.66
CA MET A 170 2.19 -0.46 -23.91
C MET A 170 2.95 -0.55 -25.25
N LYS A 171 2.63 0.33 -26.21
CA LYS A 171 3.30 0.39 -27.52
C LYS A 171 4.46 1.40 -27.56
N GLU A 172 4.60 2.20 -26.53
CA GLU A 172 5.70 3.16 -26.37
C GLU A 172 6.97 2.43 -25.91
N ASP A 173 8.08 3.17 -25.83
CA ASP A 173 9.33 2.62 -25.33
C ASP A 173 9.23 2.15 -23.86
N PRO A 174 10.01 1.14 -23.44
CA PRO A 174 9.91 0.55 -22.09
C PRO A 174 10.10 1.54 -20.94
N LYS A 175 10.90 2.60 -21.14
CA LYS A 175 11.07 3.66 -20.14
C LYS A 175 9.76 4.41 -19.94
N THR A 176 9.14 4.87 -21.02
CA THR A 176 7.84 5.55 -20.97
C THR A 176 6.78 4.69 -20.28
N VAL A 177 6.73 3.39 -20.58
CA VAL A 177 5.82 2.44 -19.91
C VAL A 177 6.08 2.36 -18.38
N ALA A 178 7.34 2.27 -17.95
CA ALA A 178 7.69 2.19 -16.53
C ALA A 178 7.34 3.48 -15.74
N TYR A 179 7.53 4.65 -16.36
CA TYR A 179 7.08 5.93 -15.79
C TYR A 179 5.55 6.02 -15.74
N ALA A 180 4.87 5.65 -16.82
CA ALA A 180 3.40 5.63 -16.88
C ALA A 180 2.81 4.75 -15.77
N LEU A 181 3.38 3.56 -15.54
CA LEU A 181 3.02 2.68 -14.43
C LEU A 181 3.23 3.35 -13.07
N SER A 182 4.35 4.03 -12.86
CA SER A 182 4.66 4.68 -11.58
C SER A 182 3.68 5.82 -11.26
N PHE A 183 3.31 6.62 -12.27
CA PHE A 183 2.24 7.61 -12.11
C PHE A 183 0.86 6.95 -11.92
N ALA A 184 0.59 5.84 -12.60
CA ALA A 184 -0.66 5.10 -12.44
C ALA A 184 -0.83 4.54 -11.02
N VAL A 185 0.26 4.18 -10.34
CA VAL A 185 0.23 3.80 -8.92
C VAL A 185 -0.29 4.96 -8.07
N LEU A 186 0.20 6.18 -8.28
CA LEU A 186 -0.27 7.37 -7.56
C LEU A 186 -1.72 7.70 -7.89
N ILE A 187 -2.10 7.67 -9.16
CA ILE A 187 -3.49 7.88 -9.60
C ILE A 187 -4.40 6.83 -8.96
N GLY A 188 -3.99 5.56 -8.94
CA GLY A 188 -4.70 4.48 -8.27
C GLY A 188 -4.88 4.76 -6.78
N GLY A 189 -3.81 5.17 -6.09
CA GLY A 189 -3.88 5.58 -4.68
C GLY A 189 -4.83 6.75 -4.44
N LEU A 190 -4.85 7.76 -5.32
CA LEU A 190 -5.77 8.89 -5.23
C LEU A 190 -7.23 8.45 -5.42
N LEU A 191 -7.50 7.56 -6.39
CA LEU A 191 -8.83 6.97 -6.59
C LEU A 191 -9.29 6.19 -5.35
N GLN A 192 -8.39 5.42 -4.73
CA GLN A 192 -8.68 4.72 -3.49
C GLN A 192 -9.05 5.71 -2.37
N VAL A 193 -8.25 6.75 -2.16
CA VAL A 193 -8.53 7.80 -1.17
C VAL A 193 -9.90 8.44 -1.43
N LEU A 194 -10.18 8.80 -2.69
CA LEU A 194 -11.42 9.45 -3.08
C LEU A 194 -12.64 8.60 -2.71
N VAL A 195 -12.65 7.31 -3.07
CA VAL A 195 -13.77 6.42 -2.76
C VAL A 195 -13.92 6.22 -1.25
N HIS A 196 -12.82 6.14 -0.48
CA HIS A 196 -12.87 6.04 0.98
C HIS A 196 -13.40 7.32 1.63
N VAL A 197 -13.02 8.50 1.15
CA VAL A 197 -13.53 9.79 1.64
C VAL A 197 -15.03 9.91 1.38
N LEU A 198 -15.51 9.49 0.21
CA LEU A 198 -16.93 9.46 -0.11
C LEU A 198 -17.71 8.52 0.83
N ALA A 199 -17.19 7.32 1.08
CA ALA A 199 -17.79 6.39 2.04
C ALA A 199 -17.82 6.97 3.48
N ILE A 200 -16.73 7.60 3.93
CA ILE A 200 -16.66 8.26 5.25
C ILE A 200 -17.70 9.37 5.38
N LYS A 201 -18.00 10.10 4.30
CA LYS A 201 -19.09 11.09 4.27
C LYS A 201 -20.46 10.42 4.40
N GLN A 202 -20.71 9.36 3.63
CA GLN A 202 -21.96 8.59 3.65
C GLN A 202 -22.27 8.03 5.05
N PHE A 203 -21.28 7.47 5.74
CA PHE A 203 -21.42 6.94 7.11
C PHE A 203 -21.30 8.00 8.21
N LYS A 204 -21.25 9.29 7.86
CA LYS A 204 -21.14 10.44 8.79
C LYS A 204 -19.91 10.42 9.71
N LEU A 205 -18.89 9.62 9.37
CA LEU A 205 -17.65 9.48 10.15
C LEU A 205 -16.75 10.74 10.06
N HIS A 206 -16.91 11.54 9.00
CA HIS A 206 -16.23 12.84 8.88
C HIS A 206 -16.46 13.78 10.09
N ARG A 207 -17.63 13.70 10.75
CA ARG A 207 -17.93 14.51 11.94
C ARG A 207 -17.03 14.18 13.13
N ILE A 208 -16.66 12.90 13.28
CA ILE A 208 -15.75 12.44 14.33
C ILE A 208 -14.36 13.05 14.11
N LEU A 209 -13.88 13.07 12.86
CA LEU A 209 -12.58 13.64 12.50
C LEU A 209 -12.57 15.16 12.66
N LEU A 210 -13.60 15.86 12.18
CA LEU A 210 -13.73 17.32 12.33
C LEU A 210 -13.81 17.74 13.80
N GLY A 211 -14.60 17.02 14.61
CA GLY A 211 -14.67 17.25 16.06
C GLY A 211 -13.32 16.97 16.74
N GLY A 212 -12.65 15.90 16.33
CA GLY A 212 -11.30 15.56 16.79
C GLY A 212 -10.28 16.67 16.55
N TRP A 213 -10.26 17.22 15.34
CA TRP A 213 -9.41 18.35 14.99
C TRP A 213 -9.71 19.59 15.84
N ARG A 214 -10.99 19.94 16.00
CA ARG A 214 -11.43 21.11 16.79
C ARG A 214 -10.99 21.02 18.25
N TYR A 215 -11.10 19.85 18.87
CA TYR A 215 -10.81 19.66 20.29
C TYR A 215 -9.42 19.07 20.59
N ARG A 216 -8.54 18.99 19.59
CA ARG A 216 -7.23 18.30 19.71
C ARG A 216 -6.31 18.83 20.81
N LYS A 217 -6.42 20.11 21.15
CA LYS A 217 -5.61 20.76 22.21
C LYS A 217 -6.30 20.79 23.58
N ALA A 218 -7.61 20.49 23.62
CA ALA A 218 -8.44 20.66 24.80
C ALA A 218 -8.67 19.35 25.57
N LYS A 219 -8.38 18.20 24.95
CA LYS A 219 -8.61 16.87 25.52
C LYS A 219 -7.34 16.05 25.42
N ASP A 220 -7.01 15.37 26.52
CA ASP A 220 -5.88 14.46 26.58
C ASP A 220 -6.30 13.04 26.21
N VAL A 221 -5.44 12.38 25.45
CA VAL A 221 -5.55 10.99 24.98
C VAL A 221 -4.21 10.25 25.13
N ALA A 222 -3.35 10.69 26.07
CA ALA A 222 -2.03 10.12 26.30
C ALA A 222 -2.05 8.62 26.60
N ASN A 223 -3.00 8.19 27.43
CA ASN A 223 -3.15 6.79 27.80
C ASN A 223 -3.54 5.94 26.58
N GLU A 224 -4.48 6.40 25.74
CA GLU A 224 -4.88 5.68 24.53
C GLU A 224 -3.77 5.65 23.48
N LYS A 225 -2.99 6.72 23.34
CA LYS A 225 -1.78 6.73 22.47
C LYS A 225 -0.75 5.72 22.95
N THR A 226 -0.56 5.59 24.26
CA THR A 226 0.37 4.63 24.86
C THR A 226 -0.13 3.21 24.62
N HIS A 227 -1.41 2.95 24.88
CA HIS A 227 -2.02 1.65 24.61
C HIS A 227 -1.92 1.26 23.13
N PHE A 228 -2.20 2.19 22.22
CA PHE A 228 -1.97 1.99 20.79
C PHE A 228 -0.53 1.57 20.50
N ASN A 229 0.48 2.28 21.03
CA ASN A 229 1.89 1.95 20.79
C ASN A 229 2.25 0.55 21.34
N THR A 230 1.70 0.16 22.50
CA THR A 230 1.95 -1.18 23.10
C THR A 230 1.41 -2.33 22.24
N LEU A 231 0.36 -2.08 21.46
CA LEU A 231 -0.16 -3.06 20.49
C LEU A 231 0.55 -2.94 19.14
N PHE A 232 0.83 -1.72 18.71
CA PHE A 232 1.33 -1.42 17.37
C PHE A 232 2.79 -1.85 17.17
N ILE A 233 3.68 -1.59 18.13
CA ILE A 233 5.11 -1.90 17.97
C ILE A 233 5.34 -3.42 17.86
N PRO A 234 4.81 -4.27 18.77
CA PRO A 234 4.91 -5.73 18.61
C PRO A 234 4.17 -6.21 17.37
N GLY A 235 3.03 -5.60 17.05
CA GLY A 235 2.25 -5.91 15.85
C GLY A 235 3.05 -5.69 14.56
N ILE A 236 3.81 -4.59 14.46
CA ILE A 236 4.72 -4.37 13.33
C ILE A 236 5.73 -5.50 13.24
N LEU A 237 6.44 -5.81 14.33
CA LEU A 237 7.51 -6.81 14.32
C LEU A 237 6.98 -8.17 13.83
N GLY A 238 5.84 -8.61 14.35
CA GLY A 238 5.20 -9.86 13.91
C GLY A 238 4.78 -9.83 12.45
N ASN A 239 4.21 -8.71 11.98
CA ASN A 239 3.78 -8.53 10.59
C ASN A 239 4.91 -8.13 9.64
N SER A 240 6.16 -8.06 10.08
CA SER A 240 7.31 -7.69 9.23
C SER A 240 8.09 -8.90 8.74
N THR A 241 8.04 -10.04 9.45
CA THR A 241 8.89 -11.20 9.14
C THR A 241 8.72 -11.72 7.71
N PRO A 242 7.51 -12.03 7.20
CA PRO A 242 7.34 -12.44 5.80
C PRO A 242 7.78 -11.39 4.77
N GLN A 243 7.67 -10.11 5.12
CA GLN A 243 7.93 -8.97 4.26
C GLN A 243 9.43 -8.70 4.17
N ILE A 244 10.16 -8.86 5.27
CA ILE A 244 11.61 -8.83 5.33
C ILE A 244 12.17 -9.99 4.50
N SER A 245 11.63 -11.21 4.63
CA SER A 245 12.04 -12.34 3.79
C SER A 245 11.86 -12.01 2.30
N ALA A 246 10.66 -11.60 1.90
CA ALA A 246 10.38 -11.25 0.52
C ALA A 246 11.20 -10.05 0.01
N PHE A 247 11.65 -9.18 0.91
CA PHE A 247 12.55 -8.06 0.59
C PHE A 247 13.96 -8.58 0.32
N ILE A 248 14.50 -9.42 1.19
CA ILE A 248 15.80 -10.08 1.02
C ILE A 248 15.84 -10.85 -0.31
N ASP A 249 14.79 -11.60 -0.66
CA ASP A 249 14.71 -12.32 -1.93
C ASP A 249 14.88 -11.37 -3.14
N THR A 250 14.31 -10.17 -3.07
CA THR A 250 14.43 -9.16 -4.13
C THR A 250 15.82 -8.53 -4.16
N VAL A 251 16.41 -8.25 -3.00
CA VAL A 251 17.80 -7.77 -2.92
C VAL A 251 18.76 -8.79 -3.51
N LEU A 252 18.61 -10.07 -3.17
CA LEU A 252 19.44 -11.15 -3.73
C LEU A 252 19.25 -11.27 -5.24
N ALA A 253 18.02 -11.16 -5.74
CA ALA A 253 17.75 -11.17 -7.18
C ALA A 253 18.43 -10.02 -7.94
N THR A 254 18.79 -8.90 -7.27
CA THR A 254 19.50 -7.77 -7.91
C THR A 254 20.97 -8.06 -8.21
N PHE A 255 21.55 -9.10 -7.60
CA PHE A 255 22.91 -9.57 -7.91
C PHE A 255 22.96 -10.52 -9.12
N LEU A 256 21.79 -10.93 -9.62
CA LEU A 256 21.67 -11.84 -10.74
C LEU A 256 21.52 -11.08 -12.06
N MET A 257 21.54 -11.81 -13.16
CA MET A 257 21.34 -11.28 -14.50
C MET A 257 20.00 -10.55 -14.64
N THR A 258 19.96 -9.53 -15.50
CA THR A 258 18.76 -8.74 -15.82
C THR A 258 17.52 -9.59 -16.07
N GLY A 259 16.39 -9.14 -15.54
CA GLY A 259 15.11 -9.83 -15.60
C GLY A 259 14.86 -10.74 -14.38
N SER A 260 15.89 -11.01 -13.56
CA SER A 260 15.77 -11.89 -12.39
C SER A 260 14.75 -11.39 -11.37
N VAL A 261 14.65 -10.08 -11.14
CA VAL A 261 13.65 -9.50 -10.23
C VAL A 261 12.24 -9.70 -10.82
N SER A 262 12.07 -9.49 -12.12
CA SER A 262 10.82 -9.69 -12.83
C SER A 262 10.39 -11.15 -12.82
N TYR A 263 11.28 -12.10 -13.10
CA TYR A 263 11.00 -13.53 -13.02
C TYR A 263 10.55 -13.94 -11.63
N LEU A 264 11.26 -13.49 -10.59
CA LEU A 264 10.88 -13.74 -9.20
C LEU A 264 9.49 -13.15 -8.89
N PHE A 265 9.19 -11.95 -9.38
CA PHE A 265 7.88 -11.32 -9.20
C PHE A 265 6.76 -12.13 -9.87
N TYR A 266 6.93 -12.50 -11.14
CA TYR A 266 5.93 -13.26 -11.89
C TYR A 266 5.74 -14.67 -11.34
N ALA A 267 6.82 -15.36 -10.96
CA ALA A 267 6.75 -16.68 -10.33
C ALA A 267 5.98 -16.63 -8.99
N ASN A 268 6.27 -15.63 -8.15
CA ASN A 268 5.53 -15.39 -6.91
C ASN A 268 4.04 -15.14 -7.15
N ARG A 269 3.69 -14.44 -8.24
CA ARG A 269 2.28 -14.20 -8.58
C ARG A 269 1.54 -15.48 -8.92
N VAL A 270 2.15 -16.34 -9.74
CA VAL A 270 1.60 -17.65 -10.10
C VAL A 270 1.44 -18.51 -8.84
N PHE A 271 2.44 -18.54 -7.97
CA PHE A 271 2.39 -19.31 -6.72
C PHE A 271 1.29 -18.83 -5.74
N GLN A 272 1.05 -17.52 -5.67
CA GLN A 272 0.02 -16.96 -4.77
C GLN A 272 -1.41 -17.19 -5.27
N LEU A 273 -1.59 -17.52 -6.55
CA LEU A 273 -2.91 -17.59 -7.18
C LEU A 273 -3.75 -18.76 -6.63
N PRO A 274 -3.24 -20.02 -6.57
CA PRO A 274 -3.98 -21.14 -5.98
C PRO A 274 -4.26 -20.94 -4.50
N LEU A 275 -3.24 -20.49 -3.73
CA LEU A 275 -3.38 -20.20 -2.30
C LEU A 275 -4.51 -19.20 -2.05
N ALA A 276 -4.60 -18.16 -2.88
CA ALA A 276 -5.62 -17.15 -2.76
C ALA A 276 -7.03 -17.65 -3.12
N LEU A 277 -7.15 -18.51 -4.13
CA LEU A 277 -8.44 -19.08 -4.54
C LEU A 277 -8.95 -20.10 -3.51
N ILE A 278 -8.06 -20.92 -2.97
CA ILE A 278 -8.39 -21.97 -2.00
C ILE A 278 -8.65 -21.37 -0.60
N ALA A 279 -7.86 -20.38 -0.17
CA ALA A 279 -8.05 -19.74 1.13
C ALA A 279 -9.29 -18.82 1.22
N ILE A 280 -9.90 -18.43 0.09
CA ILE A 280 -11.21 -17.75 0.07
C ILE A 280 -12.36 -18.77 0.17
N ALA A 281 -12.10 -20.05 -0.15
CA ALA A 281 -13.07 -21.14 -0.03
C ALA A 281 -13.17 -21.73 1.39
N THR A 282 -12.38 -21.20 2.34
CA THR A 282 -12.37 -21.59 3.78
C THR A 282 -12.66 -20.39 4.66
#